data_AF-A0A257UVX9-F1
#
_entry.id   AF-A0A257UVX9-F1
#
_cell.length_a   1.000
_cell.length_b   1.000
_cell.length_c   1.000
_cell.angle_alpha   90.00
_cell.angle_beta   90.00
_cell.angle_gamma   90.00
#
_symmetry.space_group_name_H-M   'P 1'
#
loop_
_entity.id
_entity.type
_entity.pdbx_description
1 polymer ?
#
loop_
_entity_poly.entity_id
_entity_poly.type
_entity_poly.pdbx_seq_one_letter_code
_entity_poly.pdbx_strand_id
1 'polypeptide(L)'
;MTDPIDSNRLRKTLALLQQATGGEELAALAAVRRILDTGGLSLSDLVPVNSIAGTRGDDRTSSRPPSSPFAFKEDFDDFMERKEPGYRARMAAEQAEIARQNAAFRQSVIAKYGSEAAALCPTPLEQAINDACKPLIRVRAGYPDDLDGCNPFLFGGLPARVVAVLKAAVPMPTTLQKAASEVAFWEERDHEIRSIMEGCPIEQRLSLACEARRQMVMDALQYDIRAVSVADAIFRVEFLLNSGTYPTEKELQPALDDLRALAAGEENRQAMVQNHSSATSSVSARRSEVIRLLSHPATATLADREIARQVGVSPQTVGNLRRKLATSG
;
A
#
# COMPACT_ATOMS: atom_id res chain seq x y z
N MET A 1 6.83 12.45 -32.78
CA MET A 1 7.05 13.52 -31.80
C MET A 1 5.77 13.64 -31.01
N THR A 2 5.76 13.08 -29.80
CA THR A 2 4.59 13.05 -28.91
C THR A 2 4.35 14.45 -28.38
N ASP A 3 3.17 15.01 -28.61
CA ASP A 3 2.79 16.27 -28.01
C ASP A 3 2.95 16.15 -26.48
N PRO A 4 3.75 17.01 -25.83
CA PRO A 4 4.01 16.94 -24.39
C PRO A 4 2.75 17.21 -23.54
N ILE A 5 1.64 17.58 -24.18
CA ILE A 5 0.34 17.86 -23.57
C ILE A 5 -0.75 17.25 -24.45
N ASP A 6 -1.69 16.53 -23.83
CA ASP A 6 -2.91 16.06 -24.51
C ASP A 6 -3.79 17.27 -24.90
N SER A 7 -3.45 17.87 -26.04
CA SER A 7 -4.01 19.12 -26.55
C SER A 7 -5.51 19.02 -26.81
N ASN A 8 -6.01 17.83 -27.14
CA ASN A 8 -7.44 17.58 -27.33
C ASN A 8 -8.18 17.56 -25.99
N ARG A 9 -7.59 16.97 -24.96
CA ARG A 9 -8.15 16.98 -23.61
C ARG A 9 -8.13 18.40 -23.04
N LEU A 10 -7.01 19.11 -23.15
CA LEU A 10 -6.90 20.51 -22.72
C LEU A 10 -7.96 21.40 -23.38
N ARG A 11 -8.15 21.30 -24.69
CA ARG A 11 -9.15 22.08 -25.43
C ARG A 11 -10.58 21.81 -24.93
N LYS A 12 -10.92 20.54 -24.67
CA LYS A 12 -12.23 20.16 -24.13
C LYS A 12 -12.45 20.69 -22.72
N THR A 13 -11.44 20.63 -21.86
CA THR A 13 -11.55 21.11 -20.48
C THR A 13 -11.62 22.65 -20.42
N LEU A 14 -10.91 23.35 -21.30
CA LEU A 14 -11.05 24.80 -21.47
C LEU A 14 -12.42 25.22 -22.00
N ALA A 15 -13.00 24.47 -22.95
CA ALA A 15 -14.36 24.73 -23.43
C ALA A 15 -15.42 24.52 -22.33
N LEU A 16 -15.22 23.52 -21.46
CA LEU A 16 -16.07 23.30 -20.28
C LEU A 16 -15.94 24.44 -19.26
N LEU A 17 -14.72 24.94 -19.04
CA LEU A 17 -14.49 26.09 -18.16
C LEU A 17 -15.22 27.35 -18.67
N GLN A 18 -15.24 27.59 -19.98
CA GLN A 18 -15.93 28.73 -20.59
C GLN A 18 -17.47 28.67 -20.47
N GLN A 19 -18.03 27.48 -20.24
CA GLN A 19 -19.47 27.25 -20.12
C GLN A 19 -19.93 26.93 -18.70
N ALA A 20 -19.00 26.77 -17.75
CA ALA A 20 -19.29 26.40 -16.37
C ALA A 20 -19.81 27.59 -15.57
N THR A 21 -20.73 27.34 -14.64
CA THR A 21 -21.25 28.35 -13.71
C THR A 21 -21.15 27.85 -12.26
N GLY A 22 -20.58 28.67 -11.39
CA GLY A 22 -20.51 28.37 -9.96
C GLY A 22 -19.46 27.31 -9.62
N GLY A 23 -19.81 26.33 -8.77
CA GLY A 23 -18.84 25.34 -8.24
C GLY A 23 -18.18 24.46 -9.30
N GLU A 24 -18.82 24.29 -10.46
CA GLU A 24 -18.29 23.51 -11.59
C GLU A 24 -17.09 24.19 -12.25
N GLU A 25 -17.00 25.53 -12.17
CA GLU A 25 -15.89 26.32 -12.70
C GLU A 25 -14.59 26.00 -11.96
N LEU A 26 -14.66 25.83 -10.63
CA LEU A 26 -13.51 25.48 -9.80
C LEU A 26 -12.98 24.08 -10.10
N ALA A 27 -13.87 23.11 -10.33
CA ALA A 27 -13.49 21.76 -10.69
C ALA A 27 -12.86 21.69 -12.10
N ALA A 28 -13.42 22.44 -13.06
CA ALA A 28 -12.89 22.56 -14.41
C ALA A 28 -11.50 23.22 -14.41
N LEU A 29 -11.30 24.28 -13.62
CA LEU A 29 -10.03 25.00 -13.52
C LEU A 29 -8.94 24.12 -12.87
N ALA A 30 -9.29 23.37 -11.83
CA ALA A 30 -8.38 22.40 -11.20
C ALA A 30 -8.01 21.25 -12.14
N ALA A 31 -8.89 20.88 -13.08
CA ALA A 31 -8.60 19.88 -14.10
C ALA A 31 -7.69 20.42 -15.21
N VAL A 32 -7.91 21.66 -15.67
CA VAL A 32 -7.02 22.34 -16.64
C VAL A 32 -5.59 22.45 -16.07
N ARG A 33 -5.45 22.85 -14.80
CA ARG A 33 -4.15 23.00 -14.15
C ARG A 33 -3.36 21.69 -14.11
N ARG A 34 -4.00 20.58 -13.76
CA ARG A 34 -3.37 19.24 -13.76
C ARG A 34 -2.86 18.82 -15.15
N ILE A 35 -3.59 19.17 -16.21
CA ILE A 35 -3.20 18.84 -17.59
C ILE A 35 -1.95 19.64 -17.99
N LEU A 36 -1.84 20.91 -17.57
CA LEU A 36 -0.71 21.77 -17.87
C LEU A 36 0.53 21.42 -17.05
N ASP A 37 0.35 21.12 -15.76
CA ASP A 37 1.43 20.67 -14.88
C ASP A 37 2.12 19.41 -15.42
N THR A 38 1.37 18.54 -16.12
CA THR A 38 1.91 17.33 -16.77
C THR A 38 2.90 17.67 -17.90
N GLY A 39 2.73 18.83 -18.55
CA GLY A 39 3.62 19.33 -19.59
C GLY A 39 4.66 20.34 -19.10
N GLY A 40 4.75 20.57 -17.77
CA GLY A 40 5.59 21.62 -17.20
C GLY A 40 5.18 23.04 -17.61
N LEU A 41 3.95 23.20 -18.11
CA LEU A 41 3.40 24.49 -18.49
C LEU A 41 2.49 25.02 -17.38
N SER A 42 2.45 26.33 -17.27
CA SER A 42 1.53 27.06 -16.42
C SER A 42 0.35 27.57 -17.24
N LEU A 43 -0.75 27.93 -16.56
CA LEU A 43 -1.88 28.61 -17.21
C LEU A 43 -1.47 29.90 -17.93
N SER A 44 -0.41 30.56 -17.45
CA SER A 44 0.20 31.75 -18.06
C SER A 44 0.88 31.48 -19.41
N ASP A 45 1.24 30.23 -19.70
CA ASP A 45 1.87 29.84 -20.97
C ASP A 45 0.84 29.58 -22.08
N LEU A 46 -0.45 29.61 -21.75
CA LEU A 46 -1.53 29.48 -22.72
C LEU A 46 -1.82 30.81 -23.40
N VAL A 47 -1.39 30.95 -24.65
CA VAL A 47 -1.86 32.00 -25.56
C VAL A 47 -3.36 31.77 -25.83
N PRO A 48 -4.22 32.81 -25.83
CA PRO A 48 -5.63 32.64 -26.11
C PRO A 48 -5.84 31.95 -27.47
N VAL A 49 -6.61 30.86 -27.45
CA VAL A 49 -6.87 29.95 -28.59
C VAL A 49 -7.61 30.64 -29.76
N ASN A 50 -8.02 31.90 -29.62
CA ASN A 50 -8.60 32.69 -30.71
C ASN A 50 -7.56 33.35 -31.62
N SER A 51 -6.25 33.24 -31.33
CA SER A 51 -5.20 33.86 -32.16
C SER A 51 -4.66 32.95 -33.28
N ILE A 52 -5.22 31.75 -33.46
CA ILE A 52 -4.82 30.82 -34.53
C ILE A 52 -5.97 30.68 -35.55
N ALA A 53 -6.35 31.81 -36.15
CA ALA A 53 -7.11 31.83 -37.40
C ALA A 53 -6.57 33.01 -38.24
N GLY A 54 -5.96 32.68 -39.38
CA GLY A 54 -4.94 33.51 -40.01
C GLY A 54 -5.42 34.80 -40.69
N THR A 55 -4.49 35.75 -40.84
CA THR A 55 -4.36 36.58 -42.04
C THR A 55 -2.97 37.21 -42.10
N ARG A 56 -2.37 37.21 -43.29
CA ARG A 56 -1.20 38.01 -43.68
C ARG A 56 -1.47 39.50 -43.45
N GLY A 57 -0.45 40.24 -43.01
CA GLY A 57 -0.40 41.71 -43.11
C GLY A 57 0.63 42.30 -42.15
N ASP A 58 1.67 42.93 -42.72
CA ASP A 58 2.56 43.86 -42.02
C ASP A 58 1.76 44.90 -41.22
N ASP A 59 2.11 45.16 -39.96
CA ASP A 59 2.57 46.50 -39.57
C ASP A 59 3.21 46.49 -38.17
N ARG A 60 4.28 47.27 -38.03
CA ARG A 60 4.99 47.49 -36.77
C ARG A 60 4.33 48.65 -36.04
N THR A 61 3.58 48.37 -34.99
CA THR A 61 3.34 49.35 -33.92
C THR A 61 3.41 48.67 -32.56
N SER A 62 4.35 49.15 -31.75
CA SER A 62 4.50 48.85 -30.34
C SER A 62 3.23 49.22 -29.57
N SER A 63 2.48 48.22 -29.13
CA SER A 63 1.60 48.34 -27.98
C SER A 63 1.92 47.21 -27.02
N ARG A 64 2.26 47.61 -25.79
CA ARG A 64 2.45 46.74 -24.62
C ARG A 64 1.34 45.67 -24.61
N PRO A 65 1.66 44.36 -24.49
CA PRO A 65 0.63 43.34 -24.52
C PRO A 65 -0.37 43.62 -23.39
N PRO A 66 -1.69 43.49 -23.64
CA PRO A 66 -2.67 43.63 -22.58
C PRO A 66 -2.31 42.61 -21.50
N SER A 67 -2.26 43.08 -20.26
CA SER A 67 -2.11 42.25 -19.07
C SER A 67 -2.99 41.00 -19.22
N SER A 68 -2.34 39.84 -19.21
CA SER A 68 -3.01 38.53 -19.31
C SER A 68 -4.18 38.50 -18.31
N PRO A 69 -5.38 38.03 -18.71
CA PRO A 69 -6.51 37.90 -17.80
C PRO A 69 -6.34 36.79 -16.74
N PHE A 70 -5.12 36.27 -16.54
CA PHE A 70 -4.84 35.08 -15.73
C PHE A 70 -3.71 35.28 -14.70
N ALA A 71 -3.68 36.40 -13.97
CA ALA A 71 -2.75 36.63 -12.84
C ALA A 71 -3.26 35.97 -11.53
N PHE A 72 -3.40 34.65 -11.53
CA PHE A 72 -4.29 33.94 -10.59
C PHE A 72 -3.90 33.84 -9.11
N LYS A 73 -2.69 34.16 -8.64
CA LYS A 73 -2.38 33.94 -7.20
C LYS A 73 -2.78 35.13 -6.32
N GLU A 74 -2.42 36.34 -6.72
CA GLU A 74 -2.88 37.57 -6.05
C GLU A 74 -4.38 37.76 -6.31
N ASP A 75 -4.85 37.50 -7.53
CA ASP A 75 -6.27 37.61 -7.90
C ASP A 75 -7.17 36.59 -7.20
N PHE A 76 -6.69 35.38 -6.89
CA PHE A 76 -7.49 34.35 -6.21
C PHE A 76 -7.71 34.67 -4.74
N ASP A 77 -6.66 35.06 -4.01
CA ASP A 77 -6.80 35.41 -2.60
C ASP A 77 -7.65 36.68 -2.45
N ASP A 78 -7.53 37.66 -3.36
CA ASP A 78 -8.40 38.85 -3.40
C ASP A 78 -9.84 38.53 -3.84
N PHE A 79 -10.02 37.56 -4.73
CA PHE A 79 -11.35 37.05 -5.11
C PHE A 79 -12.02 36.32 -3.96
N MET A 80 -11.29 35.44 -3.28
CA MET A 80 -11.80 34.68 -2.13
C MET A 80 -12.04 35.58 -0.93
N GLU A 81 -11.21 36.60 -0.68
CA GLU A 81 -11.45 37.60 0.37
C GLU A 81 -12.70 38.45 0.09
N ARG A 82 -12.97 38.80 -1.18
CA ARG A 82 -14.22 39.47 -1.57
C ARG A 82 -15.45 38.59 -1.43
N LYS A 83 -15.30 37.28 -1.65
CA LYS A 83 -16.40 36.29 -1.58
C LYS A 83 -16.66 35.79 -0.15
N GLU A 84 -15.60 35.68 0.64
CA GLU A 84 -15.56 35.19 2.02
C GLU A 84 -14.58 36.08 2.82
N PRO A 85 -15.05 37.20 3.39
CA PRO A 85 -14.22 38.07 4.22
C PRO A 85 -13.59 37.29 5.38
N GLY A 86 -12.27 37.41 5.54
CA GLY A 86 -11.46 36.65 6.48
C GLY A 86 -10.80 35.39 5.91
N TYR A 87 -11.00 35.08 4.62
CA TYR A 87 -10.35 33.95 3.94
C TYR A 87 -8.83 34.00 4.08
N ARG A 88 -8.20 35.15 3.82
CA ARG A 88 -6.73 35.32 3.94
C ARG A 88 -6.25 35.09 5.36
N ALA A 89 -6.97 35.62 6.34
CA ALA A 89 -6.63 35.45 7.75
C ALA A 89 -6.76 33.98 8.17
N ARG A 90 -7.81 33.27 7.71
CA ARG A 90 -8.01 31.84 7.95
C ARG A 90 -6.90 31.00 7.31
N MET A 91 -6.57 31.23 6.05
CA MET A 91 -5.50 30.51 5.36
C MET A 91 -4.12 30.78 5.98
N ALA A 92 -3.84 32.02 6.39
CA ALA A 92 -2.61 32.36 7.09
C ALA A 92 -2.52 31.65 8.45
N ALA A 93 -3.63 31.56 9.19
CA ALA A 93 -3.69 30.81 10.45
C ALA A 93 -3.49 29.31 10.23
N GLU A 94 -4.10 28.73 9.20
CA GLU A 94 -3.92 27.32 8.82
C GLU A 94 -2.48 27.01 8.42
N GLN A 95 -1.86 27.87 7.60
CA GLN A 95 -0.44 27.74 7.23
C GLN A 95 0.49 27.89 8.44
N ALA A 96 0.20 28.82 9.35
CA ALA A 96 0.97 28.99 10.58
C ALA A 96 0.86 27.74 11.49
N GLU A 97 -0.33 27.12 11.55
CA GLU A 97 -0.54 25.87 12.28
C GLU A 97 0.23 24.70 11.65
N ILE A 98 0.16 24.54 10.33
CA ILE A 98 0.93 23.51 9.61
C ILE A 98 2.43 23.73 9.82
N ALA A 99 2.92 24.97 9.72
CA ALA A 99 4.31 25.30 9.97
C ALA A 99 4.74 24.98 11.41
N ARG A 100 3.87 25.26 12.40
CA ARG A 100 4.10 24.91 13.81
C ARG A 100 4.18 23.39 14.01
N GLN A 101 3.27 22.63 13.42
CA GLN A 101 3.26 21.17 13.48
C GLN A 101 4.51 20.58 12.82
N ASN A 102 4.89 21.07 11.64
CA ASN A 102 6.10 20.64 10.94
C ASN A 102 7.36 20.97 11.73
N ALA A 103 7.44 22.16 12.34
CA ALA A 103 8.57 22.54 13.18
C ALA A 103 8.68 21.66 14.44
N ALA A 104 7.56 21.35 15.09
CA ALA A 104 7.53 20.44 16.23
C ALA A 104 7.95 19.02 15.84
N PHE A 105 7.49 18.53 14.69
CA PHE A 105 7.89 17.23 14.16
C PHE A 105 9.39 17.21 13.83
N ARG A 106 9.92 18.22 13.13
CA ARG A 106 11.37 18.37 12.87
C ARG A 106 12.20 18.34 14.15
N GLN A 107 11.76 19.04 15.20
CA GLN A 107 12.41 18.98 16.52
C GLN A 107 12.38 17.57 17.12
N SER A 108 11.29 16.82 16.97
CA SER A 108 11.23 15.43 17.42
C SER A 108 12.19 14.51 16.67
N VAL A 109 12.40 14.74 15.36
CA VAL A 109 13.39 14.00 14.55
C VAL A 109 14.80 14.33 15.02
N ILE A 110 15.10 15.62 15.22
CA ILE A 110 16.41 16.04 15.75
C ILE A 110 16.66 15.42 17.13
N ALA A 111 15.65 15.37 18.00
CA ALA A 111 15.78 14.71 19.30
C ALA A 111 16.03 13.20 19.18
N LYS A 112 15.40 12.52 18.22
CA LYS A 112 15.57 11.07 17.94
C LYS A 112 16.99 10.74 17.48
N TYR A 113 17.58 11.55 16.59
CA TYR A 113 18.90 11.28 15.99
C TYR A 113 20.05 12.09 16.61
N GLY A 114 19.75 13.06 17.47
CA GLY A 114 20.70 13.95 18.16
C GLY A 114 21.12 15.19 17.36
N SER A 115 21.03 15.17 16.02
CA SER A 115 21.30 16.32 15.17
C SER A 115 20.65 16.16 13.79
N GLU A 116 20.54 17.26 13.03
CA GLU A 116 20.09 17.22 11.63
C GLU A 116 21.01 16.38 10.76
N ALA A 117 22.33 16.54 10.91
CA ALA A 117 23.31 15.75 10.17
C ALA A 117 23.17 14.25 10.45
N ALA A 118 22.97 13.88 11.72
CA ALA A 118 22.74 12.48 12.09
C ALA A 118 21.39 11.95 11.57
N ALA A 119 20.35 12.78 11.50
CA ALA A 119 19.06 12.39 10.94
C ALA A 119 19.13 12.11 9.43
N LEU A 120 20.05 12.77 8.71
CA LEU A 120 20.27 12.57 7.27
C LEU A 120 21.24 11.43 6.95
N CYS A 121 21.99 10.94 7.94
CA CYS A 121 22.89 9.81 7.75
C CYS A 121 22.09 8.52 7.49
N PRO A 122 22.55 7.63 6.58
CA PRO A 122 21.96 6.32 6.40
C PRO A 122 21.99 5.51 7.70
N THR A 123 20.84 4.92 8.05
CA THR A 123 20.71 3.89 9.07
C THR A 123 21.50 2.62 8.67
N PRO A 124 21.77 1.70 9.60
CA PRO A 124 22.46 0.44 9.27
C PRO A 124 21.76 -0.38 8.16
N LEU A 125 20.43 -0.34 8.11
CA LEU A 125 19.64 -1.00 7.08
C LEU A 125 19.83 -0.32 5.71
N GLU A 126 19.70 1.01 5.67
CA GLU A 126 19.93 1.79 4.45
C GLU A 126 21.37 1.61 3.94
N GLN A 127 22.35 1.59 4.84
CA GLN A 127 23.75 1.37 4.51
C GLN A 127 23.99 0.00 3.87
N ALA A 128 23.44 -1.08 4.45
CA ALA A 128 23.55 -2.43 3.89
C ALA A 128 22.95 -2.53 2.48
N ILE A 129 21.80 -1.90 2.27
CA ILE A 129 21.13 -1.84 0.95
C ILE A 129 21.97 -1.05 -0.06
N ASN A 130 22.47 0.12 0.36
CA ASN A 130 23.30 0.98 -0.48
C ASN A 130 24.61 0.30 -0.89
N ASP A 131 25.28 -0.36 0.06
CA ASP A 131 26.54 -1.06 -0.20
C ASP A 131 26.36 -2.22 -1.18
N ALA A 132 25.27 -2.98 -1.04
CA ALA A 132 24.95 -4.07 -1.95
C ALA A 132 24.64 -3.57 -3.38
N CYS A 133 23.95 -2.43 -3.48
CA CYS A 133 23.53 -1.86 -4.76
C CYS A 133 24.58 -0.96 -5.43
N LYS A 134 25.64 -0.57 -4.72
CA LYS A 134 26.71 0.31 -5.21
C LYS A 134 27.27 -0.10 -6.59
N PRO A 135 27.48 -1.39 -6.92
CA PRO A 135 27.96 -1.80 -8.24
C PRO A 135 26.93 -1.65 -9.38
N LEU A 136 25.67 -1.36 -9.06
CA LEU A 136 24.57 -1.23 -10.02
C LEU A 136 24.24 0.23 -10.34
N ILE A 137 24.72 1.17 -9.54
CA ILE A 137 24.45 2.60 -9.72
C ILE A 137 25.23 3.10 -10.94
N ARG A 138 24.52 3.70 -11.90
CA ARG A 138 25.13 4.37 -13.05
C ARG A 138 24.81 5.85 -12.98
N VAL A 139 25.88 6.64 -12.89
CA VAL A 139 25.81 8.10 -12.98
C VAL A 139 25.93 8.49 -14.46
N ARG A 140 24.91 9.13 -15.02
CA ARG A 140 24.95 9.63 -16.41
C ARG A 140 25.03 11.15 -16.40
N ALA A 141 25.92 11.71 -17.23
CA ALA A 141 26.05 13.16 -17.36
C ALA A 141 24.71 13.80 -17.81
N GLY A 142 24.15 14.67 -16.96
CA GLY A 142 22.91 15.41 -17.25
C GLY A 142 21.61 14.63 -17.01
N TYR A 143 21.66 13.44 -16.41
CA TYR A 143 20.46 12.67 -16.02
C TYR A 143 20.55 12.25 -14.55
N PRO A 144 19.40 12.02 -13.88
CA PRO A 144 19.39 11.41 -12.55
C PRO A 144 20.09 10.05 -12.57
N ASP A 145 20.70 9.69 -11.45
CA ASP A 145 21.29 8.36 -11.27
C ASP A 145 20.26 7.26 -11.57
N ASP A 146 20.72 6.15 -12.14
CA ASP A 146 19.89 4.97 -12.36
C ASP A 146 20.47 3.74 -11.65
N LEU A 147 19.58 2.83 -11.29
CA LEU A 147 19.86 1.55 -10.69
C LEU A 147 19.75 0.48 -11.79
N ASP A 148 20.89 0.16 -12.40
CA ASP A 148 21.00 -0.76 -13.55
C ASP A 148 20.12 -0.36 -14.75
N GLY A 149 20.06 0.94 -15.06
CA GLY A 149 19.23 1.49 -16.14
C GLY A 149 17.78 1.76 -15.75
N CYS A 150 17.40 1.53 -14.49
CA CYS A 150 16.06 1.80 -13.97
C CYS A 150 16.10 2.85 -12.86
N ASN A 151 15.22 3.84 -12.93
CA ASN A 151 14.99 4.75 -11.83
C ASN A 151 13.68 4.33 -11.14
N PRO A 152 13.70 3.88 -9.86
CA PRO A 152 12.50 3.47 -9.12
C PRO A 152 11.45 4.57 -8.97
N PHE A 153 11.85 5.84 -9.10
CA PHE A 153 10.93 6.98 -9.12
C PHE A 153 10.21 7.15 -10.47
N LEU A 154 10.66 6.46 -11.53
CA LEU A 154 10.05 6.48 -12.86
C LEU A 154 9.29 5.17 -13.11
N PHE A 155 8.15 5.26 -13.81
CA PHE A 155 7.27 4.13 -14.10
C PHE A 155 8.04 2.97 -14.76
N GLY A 156 8.07 1.80 -14.10
CA GLY A 156 8.69 0.59 -14.62
C GLY A 156 8.87 -0.48 -13.55
N GLY A 157 8.96 -1.74 -13.96
CA GLY A 157 9.35 -2.83 -13.06
C GLY A 157 10.86 -2.82 -12.79
N LEU A 158 11.25 -3.18 -11.57
CA LEU A 158 12.67 -3.26 -11.20
C LEU A 158 13.40 -4.35 -12.00
N PRO A 159 14.64 -4.09 -12.47
CA PRO A 159 15.43 -5.10 -13.16
C PRO A 159 15.66 -6.34 -12.28
N ALA A 160 15.61 -7.54 -12.88
CA ALA A 160 15.78 -8.80 -12.15
C ALA A 160 17.10 -8.87 -11.35
N ARG A 161 18.17 -8.25 -11.87
CA ARG A 161 19.47 -8.17 -11.20
C ARG A 161 19.40 -7.30 -9.92
N VAL A 162 18.71 -6.17 -9.97
CA VAL A 162 18.45 -5.31 -8.81
C VAL A 162 17.68 -6.07 -7.74
N VAL A 163 16.59 -6.74 -8.15
CA VAL A 163 15.76 -7.54 -7.23
C VAL A 163 16.59 -8.63 -6.56
N ALA A 164 17.44 -9.34 -7.31
CA ALA A 164 18.29 -10.39 -6.76
C ALA A 164 19.30 -9.85 -5.72
N VAL A 165 19.95 -8.73 -6.01
CA VAL A 165 20.90 -8.08 -5.08
C VAL A 165 20.20 -7.60 -3.82
N LEU A 166 19.05 -6.96 -3.93
CA LEU A 166 18.28 -6.47 -2.78
C LEU A 166 17.77 -7.62 -1.90
N LYS A 167 17.32 -8.73 -2.48
CA LYS A 167 16.91 -9.94 -1.73
C LYS A 167 18.09 -10.60 -1.01
N ALA A 168 19.29 -10.53 -1.58
CA ALA A 168 20.51 -11.06 -0.96
C ALA A 168 21.02 -10.15 0.17
N ALA A 169 20.87 -8.83 0.04
CA ALA A 169 21.29 -7.86 1.03
C ALA A 169 20.40 -7.89 2.29
N VAL A 170 19.08 -7.96 2.10
CA VAL A 170 18.09 -7.97 3.17
C VAL A 170 17.00 -9.00 2.85
N PRO A 171 16.73 -9.98 3.74
CA PRO A 171 15.66 -10.96 3.52
C PRO A 171 14.31 -10.28 3.27
N MET A 172 13.51 -10.81 2.34
CA MET A 172 12.14 -10.30 2.14
C MET A 172 11.25 -10.65 3.34
N PRO A 173 10.29 -9.78 3.69
CA PRO A 173 9.26 -10.13 4.65
C PRO A 173 8.47 -11.36 4.16
N THR A 174 8.17 -12.28 5.08
CA THR A 174 7.44 -13.52 4.80
C THR A 174 6.01 -13.50 5.35
N THR A 175 5.63 -12.44 6.06
CA THR A 175 4.29 -12.24 6.62
C THR A 175 3.82 -10.82 6.33
N LEU A 176 2.50 -10.62 6.24
CA LEU A 176 1.93 -9.29 5.98
C LEU A 176 2.28 -8.30 7.06
N GLN A 177 2.27 -8.72 8.34
CA GLN A 177 2.69 -7.87 9.44
C GLN A 177 4.15 -7.38 9.29
N LYS A 178 5.08 -8.27 8.91
CA LYS A 178 6.49 -7.88 8.70
C LYS A 178 6.63 -6.93 7.52
N ALA A 179 5.92 -7.19 6.42
CA ALA A 179 5.93 -6.31 5.26
C ALA A 179 5.35 -4.93 5.62
N ALA A 180 4.24 -4.88 6.35
CA ALA A 180 3.63 -3.65 6.82
C ALA A 180 4.55 -2.84 7.75
N SER A 181 5.22 -3.50 8.69
CA SER A 181 6.21 -2.83 9.55
C SER A 181 7.37 -2.25 8.75
N GLU A 182 7.84 -2.95 7.72
CA GLU A 182 8.91 -2.46 6.85
C GLU A 182 8.42 -1.29 5.96
N VAL A 183 7.20 -1.34 5.43
CA VAL A 183 6.58 -0.21 4.72
C VAL A 183 6.47 1.03 5.62
N ALA A 184 5.92 0.86 6.83
CA ALA A 184 5.77 1.95 7.80
C ALA A 184 7.13 2.55 8.17
N PHE A 185 8.16 1.72 8.33
CA PHE A 185 9.53 2.18 8.53
C PHE A 185 10.00 3.09 7.38
N TRP A 186 9.79 2.69 6.12
CA TRP A 186 10.20 3.49 4.97
C TRP A 186 9.40 4.79 4.84
N GLU A 187 8.10 4.78 5.15
CA GLU A 187 7.25 5.97 5.16
C GLU A 187 7.66 6.96 6.26
N GLU A 188 7.90 6.46 7.48
CA GLU A 188 8.43 7.26 8.58
C GLU A 188 9.79 7.85 8.18
N ARG A 189 10.69 7.02 7.64
CA ARG A 189 12.03 7.45 7.25
C ARG A 189 12.00 8.55 6.17
N ASP A 190 11.18 8.39 5.14
CA ASP A 190 10.98 9.43 4.12
C ASP A 190 10.41 10.72 4.73
N HIS A 191 9.44 10.61 5.64
CA HIS A 191 8.85 11.77 6.32
C HIS A 191 9.88 12.50 7.20
N GLU A 192 10.71 11.75 7.94
CA GLU A 192 11.79 12.30 8.76
C GLU A 192 12.78 13.10 7.91
N ILE A 193 13.26 12.52 6.81
CA ILE A 193 14.20 13.18 5.90
C ILE A 193 13.56 14.44 5.30
N ARG A 194 12.29 14.37 4.87
CA ARG A 194 11.53 15.54 4.37
C ARG A 194 11.40 16.65 5.40
N SER A 195 11.23 16.31 6.67
CA SER A 195 11.08 17.31 7.73
C SER A 195 12.37 18.10 7.98
N ILE A 196 13.52 17.52 7.65
CA ILE A 196 14.85 18.15 7.79
C ILE A 196 15.24 18.89 6.50
N MET A 197 14.99 18.28 5.33
CA MET A 197 15.33 18.83 4.01
C MET A 197 14.21 19.73 3.47
N GLU A 198 14.11 20.94 3.99
CA GLU A 198 13.16 21.95 3.47
C GLU A 198 13.41 22.21 1.97
N GLY A 199 12.35 22.12 1.16
CA GLY A 199 12.38 22.49 -0.27
C GLY A 199 13.11 21.51 -1.20
N CYS A 200 13.53 20.34 -0.73
CA CYS A 200 14.23 19.38 -1.59
C CYS A 200 13.26 18.63 -2.55
N PRO A 201 13.67 18.44 -3.82
CA PRO A 201 12.93 17.61 -4.78
C PRO A 201 12.68 16.19 -4.24
N ILE A 202 11.60 15.55 -4.72
CA ILE A 202 11.18 14.20 -4.30
C ILE A 202 12.31 13.17 -4.47
N GLU A 203 13.15 13.35 -5.48
CA GLU A 203 14.22 12.45 -5.92
C GLU A 203 15.43 12.37 -4.97
N GLN A 204 15.49 13.21 -3.92
CA GLN A 204 16.63 13.30 -3.00
C GLN A 204 16.34 12.78 -1.59
N ARG A 205 15.23 12.09 -1.37
CA ARG A 205 14.75 11.71 -0.02
C ARG A 205 15.33 10.37 0.44
N LEU A 206 14.94 9.28 -0.22
CA LEU A 206 15.56 7.97 -0.05
C LEU A 206 16.57 7.75 -1.19
N SER A 207 17.62 6.98 -0.92
CA SER A 207 18.50 6.53 -2.00
C SER A 207 17.70 5.68 -2.99
N LEU A 208 18.14 5.62 -4.25
CA LEU A 208 17.50 4.79 -5.28
C LEU A 208 17.37 3.32 -4.85
N ALA A 209 18.38 2.80 -4.16
CA ALA A 209 18.36 1.42 -3.68
C ALA A 209 17.31 1.21 -2.56
N CYS A 210 17.15 2.18 -1.66
CA CYS A 210 16.13 2.14 -0.62
C CYS A 210 14.72 2.32 -1.17
N GLU A 211 14.52 3.19 -2.17
CA GLU A 211 13.22 3.31 -2.84
C GLU A 211 12.86 2.02 -3.58
N ALA A 212 13.81 1.41 -4.29
CA ALA A 212 13.63 0.11 -4.92
C ALA A 212 13.22 -0.96 -3.89
N ARG A 213 13.86 -0.96 -2.71
CA ARG A 213 13.47 -1.87 -1.62
C ARG A 213 12.06 -1.57 -1.12
N ARG A 214 11.71 -0.31 -0.87
CA ARG A 214 10.35 0.09 -0.47
C ARG A 214 9.32 -0.41 -1.46
N GLN A 215 9.55 -0.21 -2.77
CA GLN A 215 8.68 -0.72 -3.83
C GLN A 215 8.53 -2.25 -3.77
N MET A 216 9.63 -2.99 -3.62
CA MET A 216 9.57 -4.47 -3.50
C MET A 216 8.75 -4.94 -2.29
N VAL A 217 8.84 -4.24 -1.16
CA VAL A 217 8.11 -4.58 0.07
C VAL A 217 6.63 -4.24 -0.09
N MET A 218 6.32 -3.11 -0.72
CA MET A 218 4.95 -2.72 -1.07
C MET A 218 4.31 -3.75 -2.01
N ASP A 219 5.02 -4.15 -3.06
CA ASP A 219 4.55 -5.20 -3.98
C ASP A 219 4.36 -6.54 -3.25
N ALA A 220 5.28 -6.90 -2.35
CA ALA A 220 5.14 -8.13 -1.56
C ALA A 220 3.91 -8.08 -0.64
N LEU A 221 3.66 -6.93 -0.01
CA LEU A 221 2.50 -6.71 0.83
C LEU A 221 1.21 -6.79 0.01
N GLN A 222 1.17 -6.20 -1.18
CA GLN A 222 -0.02 -6.10 -2.02
C GLN A 222 -0.34 -7.39 -2.80
N TYR A 223 0.68 -8.11 -3.27
CA TYR A 223 0.49 -9.19 -4.26
C TYR A 223 1.10 -10.54 -3.84
N ASP A 224 2.30 -10.56 -3.26
CA ASP A 224 3.07 -11.83 -3.16
C ASP A 224 2.79 -12.63 -1.87
N ILE A 225 2.64 -11.96 -0.73
CA ILE A 225 2.44 -12.62 0.56
C ILE A 225 0.96 -13.00 0.68
N ARG A 226 0.65 -14.23 1.07
CA ARG A 226 -0.73 -14.69 1.29
C ARG A 226 -1.19 -14.41 2.72
N ALA A 227 -2.45 -14.03 2.90
CA ALA A 227 -3.06 -13.96 4.22
C ALA A 227 -3.24 -15.37 4.78
N VAL A 228 -2.83 -15.59 6.03
CA VAL A 228 -2.99 -16.88 6.72
C VAL A 228 -4.09 -16.84 7.79
N SER A 229 -4.65 -15.65 8.03
CA SER A 229 -5.70 -15.42 9.02
C SER A 229 -6.73 -14.41 8.52
N VAL A 230 -7.90 -14.36 9.17
CA VAL A 230 -8.91 -13.32 8.91
C VAL A 230 -8.35 -11.93 9.25
N ALA A 231 -7.54 -11.82 10.31
CA ALA A 231 -6.89 -10.56 10.69
C ALA A 231 -5.97 -10.04 9.58
N ASP A 232 -5.19 -10.92 8.95
CA ASP A 232 -4.35 -10.60 7.80
C ASP A 232 -5.16 -10.11 6.59
N ALA A 233 -6.30 -10.76 6.32
CA ALA A 233 -7.17 -10.38 5.21
C ALA A 233 -7.83 -9.01 5.46
N ILE A 234 -8.30 -8.75 6.68
CA ILE A 234 -8.82 -7.43 7.08
C ILE A 234 -7.73 -6.37 6.91
N PHE A 235 -6.52 -6.65 7.42
CA PHE A 235 -5.40 -5.73 7.34
C PHE A 235 -5.08 -5.34 5.89
N ARG A 236 -5.04 -6.30 4.95
CA ARG A 236 -4.81 -5.99 3.53
C ARG A 236 -5.90 -5.07 2.97
N VAL A 237 -7.17 -5.33 3.29
CA VAL A 237 -8.28 -4.51 2.80
C VAL A 237 -8.18 -3.08 3.36
N GLU A 238 -7.91 -2.93 4.66
CA GLU A 238 -7.70 -1.63 5.28
C GLU A 238 -6.53 -0.87 4.65
N PHE A 239 -5.43 -1.57 4.38
CA PHE A 239 -4.28 -1.00 3.69
C PHE A 239 -4.64 -0.47 2.29
N LEU A 240 -5.39 -1.24 1.51
CA LEU A 240 -5.85 -0.81 0.18
C LEU A 240 -6.78 0.40 0.25
N LEU A 241 -7.71 0.43 1.22
CA LEU A 241 -8.63 1.55 1.42
C LEU A 241 -7.90 2.85 1.82
N ASN A 242 -6.82 2.72 2.59
CA ASN A 242 -6.04 3.84 3.07
C ASN A 242 -4.93 4.30 2.10
N SER A 243 -4.77 3.63 0.95
CA SER A 243 -3.75 3.96 -0.06
C SER A 243 -3.97 5.33 -0.75
N GLY A 244 -5.12 5.97 -0.52
CA GLY A 244 -5.47 7.27 -1.12
C GLY A 244 -5.88 7.20 -2.60
N THR A 245 -5.91 6.00 -3.18
CA THR A 245 -6.40 5.73 -4.53
C THR A 245 -7.48 4.67 -4.52
N TYR A 246 -8.38 4.70 -5.50
CA TYR A 246 -9.32 3.60 -5.68
C TYR A 246 -8.54 2.36 -6.12
N PRO A 247 -8.60 1.25 -5.36
CA PRO A 247 -7.85 0.07 -5.71
C PRO A 247 -8.35 -0.49 -7.04
N THR A 248 -7.40 -0.82 -7.90
CA THR A 248 -7.65 -1.46 -9.18
C THR A 248 -8.11 -2.90 -9.00
N GLU A 249 -8.73 -3.48 -10.03
CA GLU A 249 -9.10 -4.90 -10.02
C GLU A 249 -7.88 -5.80 -9.75
N LYS A 250 -6.71 -5.44 -10.28
CA LYS A 250 -5.44 -6.14 -10.05
C LYS A 250 -5.04 -6.14 -8.56
N GLU A 251 -5.27 -5.04 -7.85
CA GLU A 251 -4.95 -4.90 -6.42
C GLU A 251 -5.98 -5.60 -5.52
N LEU A 252 -7.24 -5.66 -5.95
CA LEU A 252 -8.29 -6.36 -5.21
C LEU A 252 -8.22 -7.89 -5.33
N GLN A 253 -7.67 -8.39 -6.44
CA GLN A 253 -7.65 -9.83 -6.73
C GLN A 253 -6.91 -10.66 -5.65
N PRO A 254 -5.70 -10.29 -5.18
CA PRO A 254 -5.04 -10.99 -4.08
C PRO A 254 -5.86 -11.04 -2.79
N ALA A 255 -6.55 -9.95 -2.44
CA ALA A 255 -7.41 -9.88 -1.26
C ALA A 255 -8.61 -10.84 -1.39
N LEU A 256 -9.22 -10.91 -2.56
CA LEU A 256 -10.30 -11.84 -2.84
C LEU A 256 -9.83 -13.30 -2.77
N ASP A 257 -8.66 -13.58 -3.33
CA ASP A 257 -8.08 -14.92 -3.30
C ASP A 257 -7.71 -15.33 -1.87
N ASP A 258 -7.22 -14.41 -1.04
CA ASP A 258 -6.96 -14.63 0.39
C ASP A 258 -8.25 -15.05 1.11
N LEU A 259 -9.34 -14.31 0.91
CA LEU A 259 -10.64 -14.63 1.51
C LEU A 259 -11.18 -16.00 1.05
N ARG A 260 -11.04 -16.33 -0.23
CA ARG A 260 -11.43 -17.65 -0.78
C ARG A 260 -10.63 -18.78 -0.14
N ALA A 261 -9.32 -18.61 0.00
CA ALA A 261 -8.46 -19.61 0.63
C ALA A 261 -8.80 -19.82 2.11
N LEU A 262 -9.09 -18.75 2.84
CA LEU A 262 -9.53 -18.82 4.23
C LEU A 262 -10.88 -19.52 4.36
N ALA A 263 -11.86 -19.18 3.52
CA ALA A 263 -13.17 -19.83 3.51
C ALA A 263 -13.07 -21.35 3.25
N ALA A 264 -12.29 -21.76 2.24
CA ALA A 264 -12.06 -23.18 1.96
C ALA A 264 -11.33 -23.90 3.11
N GLY A 265 -10.42 -23.19 3.81
CA GLY A 265 -9.75 -23.71 5.00
C GLY A 265 -10.71 -23.97 6.17
N GLU A 266 -11.68 -23.08 6.39
CA GLU A 266 -12.73 -23.24 7.41
C GLU A 266 -13.64 -24.42 7.10
N GLU A 267 -14.10 -24.55 5.84
CA GLU A 267 -14.95 -25.66 5.40
C GLU A 267 -14.28 -27.02 5.63
N ASN A 268 -12.99 -27.15 5.27
CA ASN A 268 -12.21 -28.36 5.51
C ASN A 268 -12.06 -28.66 7.01
N ARG A 269 -11.86 -27.63 7.84
CA ARG A 269 -11.74 -27.81 9.29
C ARG A 269 -13.07 -28.27 9.91
N GLN A 270 -14.18 -27.71 9.47
CA GLN A 270 -15.52 -28.12 9.89
C GLN A 270 -15.82 -29.56 9.47
N ALA A 271 -15.50 -29.94 8.24
CA ALA A 271 -15.66 -31.31 7.75
C ALA A 271 -14.82 -32.31 8.55
N MET A 272 -13.58 -31.96 8.94
CA MET A 272 -12.71 -32.82 9.75
C MET A 272 -13.26 -33.03 11.17
N VAL A 273 -13.80 -31.99 11.80
CA VAL A 273 -14.44 -32.06 13.13
C VAL A 273 -15.72 -32.91 13.09
N GLN A 274 -16.52 -32.75 12.04
CA GLN A 274 -17.72 -33.58 11.83
C GLN A 274 -17.34 -35.06 11.62
N ASN A 275 -16.33 -35.36 10.81
CA ASN A 275 -15.87 -36.73 10.58
C ASN A 275 -15.31 -37.41 11.84
N HIS A 276 -14.59 -36.70 12.72
CA HIS A 276 -14.11 -37.27 13.99
C HIS A 276 -15.24 -37.54 14.99
N SER A 277 -16.26 -36.69 14.99
CA SER A 277 -17.47 -36.84 15.81
C SER A 277 -18.36 -38.00 15.32
N SER A 278 -18.43 -38.20 13.99
CA SER A 278 -19.14 -39.33 13.38
C SER A 278 -18.39 -40.65 13.54
N ALA A 279 -17.05 -40.64 13.47
CA ALA A 279 -16.22 -41.82 13.68
C ALA A 279 -16.37 -42.35 15.12
N THR A 280 -16.25 -41.49 16.13
CA THR A 280 -16.40 -41.85 17.56
C THR A 280 -17.83 -42.25 17.97
N SER A 281 -18.85 -41.82 17.22
CA SER A 281 -20.24 -42.23 17.44
C SER A 281 -20.65 -43.51 16.68
N SER A 282 -19.82 -44.01 15.75
CA SER A 282 -20.13 -45.23 15.00
C SER A 282 -20.09 -46.48 15.89
N VAL A 283 -20.99 -47.44 15.61
CA VAL A 283 -21.06 -48.73 16.34
C VAL A 283 -19.74 -49.50 16.26
N SER A 284 -19.04 -49.40 15.12
CA SER A 284 -17.74 -50.04 14.90
C SER A 284 -16.64 -49.41 15.78
N ALA A 285 -16.57 -48.09 15.87
CA ALA A 285 -15.57 -47.42 16.70
C ALA A 285 -15.81 -47.64 18.20
N ARG A 286 -17.08 -47.59 18.63
CA ARG A 286 -17.44 -47.94 20.02
C ARG A 286 -17.04 -49.38 20.35
N ARG A 287 -17.21 -50.31 19.41
CA ARG A 287 -16.77 -51.70 19.56
C ARG A 287 -15.24 -51.81 19.67
N SER A 288 -14.49 -51.12 18.81
CA SER A 288 -13.01 -51.09 18.85
C SER A 288 -12.48 -50.49 20.14
N GLU A 289 -13.12 -49.44 20.66
CA GLU A 289 -12.73 -48.81 21.92
C GLU A 289 -13.01 -49.71 23.12
N VAL A 290 -14.15 -50.42 23.14
CA VAL A 290 -14.40 -51.47 24.15
C VAL A 290 -13.33 -52.55 24.10
N ILE A 291 -12.92 -53.01 22.91
CA ILE A 291 -11.85 -54.00 22.76
C ILE A 291 -10.53 -53.44 23.32
N ARG A 292 -10.18 -52.20 22.99
CA ARG A 292 -8.96 -51.53 23.50
C ARG A 292 -8.91 -51.49 25.02
N LEU A 293 -10.02 -51.12 25.67
CA LEU A 293 -10.13 -51.08 27.15
C LEU A 293 -10.08 -52.48 27.79
N LEU A 294 -10.65 -53.49 27.14
CA LEU A 294 -10.60 -54.87 27.62
C LEU A 294 -9.21 -55.51 27.43
N SER A 295 -8.44 -55.07 26.43
CA SER A 295 -7.09 -55.56 26.17
C SER A 295 -6.00 -54.89 27.00
N HIS A 296 -6.30 -53.79 27.70
CA HIS A 296 -5.31 -53.05 28.49
C HIS A 296 -5.34 -53.48 29.97
N PRO A 297 -4.20 -53.89 30.59
CA PRO A 297 -4.19 -54.52 31.92
C PRO A 297 -4.80 -53.66 33.04
N ALA A 298 -4.63 -52.34 32.98
CA ALA A 298 -5.14 -51.41 33.98
C ALA A 298 -6.67 -51.22 33.91
N THR A 299 -7.28 -51.47 32.75
CA THR A 299 -8.73 -51.28 32.53
C THR A 299 -9.48 -52.59 32.35
N ALA A 300 -8.77 -53.70 32.12
CA ALA A 300 -9.36 -55.03 31.95
C ALA A 300 -10.07 -55.54 33.22
N THR A 301 -9.66 -55.09 34.41
CA THR A 301 -10.28 -55.47 35.70
C THR A 301 -11.52 -54.63 36.04
N LEU A 302 -11.82 -53.57 35.28
CA LEU A 302 -13.01 -52.75 35.50
C LEU A 302 -14.30 -53.53 35.23
N ALA A 303 -15.34 -53.20 36.00
CA ALA A 303 -16.67 -53.75 35.80
C ALA A 303 -17.26 -53.36 34.43
N ASP A 304 -18.01 -54.27 33.81
CA ASP A 304 -18.61 -54.04 32.48
C ASP A 304 -19.49 -52.79 32.40
N ARG A 305 -20.14 -52.42 33.52
CA ARG A 305 -20.94 -51.18 33.61
C ARG A 305 -20.09 -49.92 33.54
N GLU A 306 -18.87 -49.95 34.08
CA GLU A 306 -17.97 -48.80 34.07
C GLU A 306 -17.37 -48.58 32.69
N ILE A 307 -16.93 -49.66 32.04
CA ILE A 307 -16.46 -49.62 30.64
C ILE A 307 -17.60 -49.18 29.70
N ALA A 308 -18.82 -49.68 29.93
CA ALA A 308 -20.00 -49.30 29.16
C ALA A 308 -20.34 -47.81 29.28
N ARG A 309 -20.22 -47.25 30.50
CA ARG A 309 -20.42 -45.82 30.77
C ARG A 309 -19.36 -44.97 30.08
N GLN A 310 -18.10 -45.41 30.07
CA GLN A 310 -17.00 -44.69 29.45
C GLN A 310 -17.11 -44.64 27.91
N VAL A 311 -17.62 -45.70 27.28
CA VAL A 311 -17.70 -45.80 25.81
C VAL A 311 -19.09 -45.46 25.24
N GLY A 312 -20.13 -45.40 26.08
CA GLY A 312 -21.51 -45.12 25.63
C GLY A 312 -22.17 -46.31 24.93
N VAL A 313 -21.99 -47.52 25.48
CA VAL A 313 -22.60 -48.77 24.99
C VAL A 313 -23.38 -49.48 26.11
N SER A 314 -24.16 -50.51 25.79
CA SER A 314 -24.82 -51.32 26.84
C SER A 314 -23.80 -52.22 27.57
N PRO A 315 -23.94 -52.43 28.89
CA PRO A 315 -23.09 -53.36 29.64
C PRO A 315 -23.09 -54.79 29.06
N GLN A 316 -24.21 -55.21 28.45
CA GLN A 316 -24.31 -56.49 27.74
C GLN A 316 -23.37 -56.58 26.53
N THR A 317 -23.17 -55.47 25.81
CA THR A 317 -22.25 -55.41 24.66
C THR A 317 -20.80 -55.64 25.11
N VAL A 318 -20.41 -55.02 26.23
CA VAL A 318 -19.08 -55.20 26.84
C VAL A 318 -18.88 -56.65 27.29
N GLY A 319 -19.83 -57.22 28.02
CA GLY A 319 -19.75 -58.62 28.48
C GLY A 319 -19.68 -59.64 27.33
N ASN A 320 -20.38 -59.39 26.22
CA ASN A 320 -20.28 -60.22 25.01
C ASN A 320 -18.88 -60.16 24.36
N LEU A 321 -18.28 -58.97 24.29
CA LEU A 321 -16.94 -58.79 23.72
C LEU A 321 -15.86 -59.38 24.62
N ARG A 322 -15.99 -59.22 25.94
CA ARG A 322 -15.08 -59.82 26.94
C ARG A 322 -15.06 -61.35 26.84
N ARG A 323 -16.24 -61.98 26.75
CA ARG A 323 -16.34 -63.45 26.53
C ARG A 323 -15.68 -63.87 25.23
N LYS A 324 -15.93 -63.15 24.13
CA LYS A 324 -15.30 -63.45 22.84
C LYS A 324 -13.78 -63.37 22.89
N LEU A 325 -13.22 -62.37 23.56
CA LEU A 325 -11.77 -62.23 23.73
C LEU A 325 -11.18 -63.37 24.59
N ALA A 326 -11.88 -63.81 25.64
CA ALA A 326 -11.46 -64.93 26.48
C ALA A 326 -11.54 -66.30 25.79
N THR A 327 -12.35 -66.44 24.73
CA THR A 327 -12.44 -67.67 23.92
C THR A 327 -11.51 -67.65 22.70
N SER A 328 -10.95 -66.49 22.33
CA SER A 328 -10.13 -66.31 21.12
C SER A 328 -8.62 -66.15 21.43
N GLY A 329 -8.22 -66.27 22.70
CA GLY A 329 -6.82 -66.31 23.15
C GLY A 329 -6.52 -67.68 23.75
#